data_AF-A0A7K6C004-F1
#
_entry.id   AF-A0A7K6C004-F1
#
_cell.length_a   1.000
_cell.length_b   1.000
_cell.length_c   1.000
_cell.angle_alpha   90.00
_cell.angle_beta   90.00
_cell.angle_gamma   90.00
#
_symmetry.space_group_name_H-M   'P 1'
#
loop_
_entity.id
_entity.type
_entity.pdbx_description
1 polymer ?
#
loop_
_entity_poly.entity_id
_entity_poly.type
_entity_poly.pdbx_seq_one_letter_code
_entity_poly.pdbx_strand_id
1 'polypeptide(L)'
;QTFCFGEIGIGTPPQNFLVIFDTGSANLWVPSTYCQSPACVDHARFNHSLSSTFLGIDVGYTLSYGFGDLSVVLGCDTVTIQSIIIRNQEFGLSLDEPSRPFYYLDFDGILGMAYPGVAISGFPTLMQNLLQQDRLSKPIFSFYFSR
;
A
#
# COMPACT_ATOMS: atom_id res chain seq x y z
N GLN A 1 14.92 10.90 -11.12
CA GLN A 1 13.68 11.49 -10.57
C GLN A 1 13.73 11.18 -9.09
N THR A 2 13.64 12.16 -8.20
CA THR A 2 13.79 11.95 -6.76
C THR A 2 12.40 11.64 -6.20
N PHE A 3 12.20 10.44 -5.65
CA PHE A 3 10.96 10.06 -5.01
C PHE A 3 11.06 10.32 -3.51
N CYS A 4 9.95 10.73 -2.90
CA CYS A 4 9.83 10.80 -1.44
C CYS A 4 8.97 9.62 -1.01
N PHE A 5 9.58 8.72 -0.24
CA PHE A 5 8.93 7.56 0.33
C PHE A 5 9.11 7.58 1.85
N GLY A 6 8.27 6.84 2.54
CA GLY A 6 8.38 6.63 3.98
C GLY A 6 8.05 5.21 4.35
N GLU A 7 8.40 4.85 5.58
CA GLU A 7 8.18 3.50 6.09
C GLU A 7 6.76 3.35 6.65
N ILE A 8 6.12 2.24 6.30
CA ILE A 8 4.89 1.74 6.94
C ILE A 8 5.12 0.30 7.40
N GLY A 9 4.42 -0.11 8.46
CA GLY A 9 4.34 -1.50 8.90
C GLY A 9 2.98 -2.10 8.57
N ILE A 10 2.93 -3.33 8.04
CA ILE A 10 1.69 -4.06 7.79
C ILE A 10 1.73 -5.40 8.54
N GLY A 11 0.68 -5.70 9.28
CA GLY A 11 0.51 -6.96 10.00
C GLY A 11 0.88 -6.93 11.48
N THR A 12 0.67 -8.09 12.13
CA THR A 12 1.01 -8.33 13.54
C THR A 12 1.83 -9.63 13.68
N PRO A 13 3.13 -9.59 13.98
CA PRO A 13 3.97 -8.38 14.12
C PRO A 13 4.12 -7.62 12.79
N PRO A 14 4.44 -6.30 12.84
CA PRO A 14 4.58 -5.49 11.64
C PRO A 14 5.69 -5.97 10.70
N GLN A 15 5.39 -6.04 9.41
CA GLN A 15 6.34 -6.19 8.31
C GLN A 15 6.52 -4.81 7.64
N ASN A 16 7.75 -4.32 7.55
CA ASN A 16 8.02 -2.95 7.09
C ASN A 16 8.16 -2.86 5.57
N PHE A 17 7.67 -1.75 5.01
CA PHE A 17 7.74 -1.42 3.59
C PHE A 17 8.03 0.07 3.42
N LEU A 18 8.87 0.39 2.45
CA LEU A 18 9.04 1.75 1.93
C LEU A 18 7.97 2.00 0.88
N VAL A 19 7.14 3.02 1.09
CA VAL A 19 6.05 3.36 0.16
C VAL A 19 6.12 4.81 -0.27
N ILE A 20 5.74 5.06 -1.52
CA ILE A 20 5.43 6.43 -1.97
C ILE A 20 4.05 6.81 -1.47
N PHE A 21 3.95 8.02 -0.89
CA PHE A 21 2.67 8.65 -0.62
C PHE A 21 2.18 9.37 -1.89
N ASP A 22 1.22 8.75 -2.58
CA ASP A 22 0.77 9.20 -3.90
C ASP A 22 -0.60 9.89 -3.83
N THR A 23 -0.65 11.18 -4.11
CA THR A 23 -1.91 11.94 -4.17
C THR A 23 -2.68 11.74 -5.49
N GLY A 24 -2.10 11.03 -6.46
CA GLY A 24 -2.72 10.69 -7.75
C GLY A 24 -3.48 9.37 -7.76
N SER A 25 -3.26 8.49 -6.77
CA SER A 25 -3.98 7.22 -6.59
C SER A 25 -4.57 7.09 -5.18
N ALA A 26 -5.52 6.19 -4.99
CA ALA A 26 -6.26 6.05 -3.73
C ALA A 26 -6.07 4.70 -3.02
N ASN A 27 -5.38 3.75 -3.65
CA ASN A 27 -5.19 2.41 -3.11
C ASN A 27 -3.81 2.26 -2.46
N LEU A 28 -3.77 1.53 -1.34
CA LEU A 28 -2.53 1.00 -0.77
C LEU A 28 -2.25 -0.36 -1.40
N TRP A 29 -1.03 -0.60 -1.85
CA TRP A 29 -0.56 -1.93 -2.23
C TRP A 29 0.93 -2.10 -1.92
N VAL A 30 1.33 -3.33 -1.65
CA VAL A 30 2.73 -3.72 -1.43
C VAL A 30 3.04 -5.05 -2.15
N PRO A 31 4.31 -5.35 -2.41
CA PRO A 31 4.70 -6.63 -2.96
C PRO A 31 4.32 -7.76 -2.02
N SER A 32 3.90 -8.90 -2.55
CA SER A 32 3.54 -10.06 -1.72
C SER A 32 4.39 -11.28 -2.03
N THR A 33 4.41 -12.24 -1.11
CA THR A 33 5.07 -13.54 -1.34
C THR A 33 4.45 -14.35 -2.48
N TYR A 34 3.25 -13.97 -2.96
CA TYR A 34 2.66 -14.57 -4.16
C TYR A 34 3.34 -14.09 -5.43
N CYS A 35 3.90 -12.88 -5.43
CA CYS A 35 4.57 -12.33 -6.59
C CYS A 35 5.95 -12.98 -6.80
N GLN A 36 6.15 -13.49 -8.02
CA GLN A 36 7.39 -14.11 -8.48
C GLN A 36 8.06 -13.33 -9.61
N SER A 37 7.51 -12.17 -10.00
CA SER A 37 8.13 -11.33 -11.03
C SER A 37 9.47 -10.78 -10.50
N PRO A 38 10.45 -10.50 -11.37
CA PRO A 38 11.73 -9.95 -10.94
C PRO A 38 11.61 -8.64 -10.15
N ALA A 39 10.59 -7.82 -10.44
CA ALA A 39 10.33 -6.57 -9.73
C ALA A 39 10.04 -6.81 -8.23
N CYS A 40 9.35 -7.90 -7.89
CA CYS A 40 9.02 -8.21 -6.50
C CYS A 40 10.15 -8.88 -5.71
N VAL A 41 11.04 -9.61 -6.39
CA VAL A 41 12.04 -10.48 -5.74
C VAL A 41 13.11 -9.65 -5.01
N ASP A 42 13.47 -8.50 -5.56
CA ASP A 42 14.48 -7.60 -4.99
C ASP A 42 13.90 -6.63 -3.93
N HIS A 43 12.58 -6.67 -3.67
CA HIS A 43 11.87 -5.81 -2.72
C HIS A 43 11.37 -6.57 -1.47
N ALA A 44 11.00 -5.82 -0.43
CA ALA A 44 10.28 -6.38 0.70
C ALA A 44 8.93 -6.93 0.25
N ARG A 45 8.60 -8.16 0.69
CA ARG A 45 7.36 -8.84 0.31
C ARG A 45 6.54 -9.19 1.55
N PHE A 46 5.28 -8.81 1.51
CA PHE A 46 4.31 -9.16 2.55
C PHE A 46 4.02 -10.65 2.54
N ASN A 47 4.32 -11.27 3.68
CA ASN A 47 3.99 -12.65 3.97
C ASN A 47 2.78 -12.71 4.89
N HIS A 48 1.63 -13.02 4.31
CA HIS A 48 0.37 -13.13 5.03
C HIS A 48 0.40 -14.18 6.15
N SER A 49 1.20 -15.25 6.01
CA SER A 49 1.30 -16.33 7.01
C SER A 49 2.04 -15.90 8.28
N LEU A 50 2.75 -14.76 8.26
CA LEU A 50 3.47 -14.22 9.41
C LEU A 50 2.66 -13.19 10.20
N SER A 51 1.47 -12.80 9.71
CA SER A 51 0.61 -11.83 10.40
C SER A 51 -0.58 -12.52 11.05
N SER A 52 -0.74 -12.35 12.36
CA SER A 52 -1.89 -12.88 13.10
C SER A 52 -3.18 -12.09 12.89
N THR A 53 -3.10 -10.90 12.30
CA THR A 53 -4.26 -10.01 12.05
C THR A 53 -4.69 -9.98 10.58
N PHE A 54 -4.01 -10.75 9.72
CA PHE A 54 -4.34 -10.81 8.30
C PHE A 54 -5.67 -11.50 8.05
N LEU A 55 -6.48 -10.90 7.17
CA LEU A 55 -7.71 -11.46 6.64
C LEU A 55 -7.67 -11.39 5.11
N GLY A 56 -7.74 -12.54 4.45
CA GLY A 56 -7.84 -12.62 2.99
C GLY A 56 -9.23 -12.21 2.51
N ILE A 57 -9.28 -11.35 1.49
CA ILE A 57 -10.53 -10.99 0.78
C ILE A 57 -10.65 -11.82 -0.51
N ASP A 58 -9.54 -12.31 -1.06
CA ASP A 58 -9.45 -13.21 -2.23
C ASP A 58 -10.13 -12.66 -3.51
N VAL A 59 -10.25 -11.34 -3.62
CA VAL A 59 -10.73 -10.64 -4.83
C VAL A 59 -9.55 -10.02 -5.57
N GLY A 60 -9.39 -10.36 -6.84
CA GLY A 60 -8.35 -9.82 -7.70
C GLY A 60 -8.75 -8.52 -8.40
N TYR A 61 -7.80 -7.61 -8.56
CA TYR A 61 -7.95 -6.36 -9.33
C TYR A 61 -6.70 -6.09 -10.16
N THR A 62 -6.89 -5.44 -11.31
CA THR A 62 -5.80 -4.88 -12.11
C THR A 62 -5.77 -3.37 -11.91
N LEU A 63 -4.65 -2.86 -11.40
CA LEU A 63 -4.37 -1.44 -11.26
C LEU A 63 -3.52 -0.99 -12.45
N SER A 64 -4.10 -0.18 -13.33
CA SER A 64 -3.39 0.36 -14.49
C SER A 64 -2.68 1.65 -14.13
N TYR A 65 -1.36 1.64 -14.19
CA TYR A 65 -0.53 2.82 -14.12
C TYR A 65 -0.04 3.19 -15.53
N GLY A 66 0.31 4.46 -15.74
CA GLY A 66 0.74 4.97 -17.07
C GLY A 66 1.96 4.26 -17.68
N PHE A 67 2.63 3.40 -16.91
CA PHE A 67 3.82 2.65 -17.29
C PHE A 67 3.60 1.12 -17.27
N GLY A 68 2.42 0.63 -16.91
CA GLY A 68 2.10 -0.80 -16.91
C GLY A 68 0.96 -1.17 -15.97
N ASP A 69 0.46 -2.40 -16.14
CA ASP A 69 -0.60 -2.97 -15.32
C ASP A 69 0.00 -3.76 -14.16
N LEU A 70 -0.55 -3.52 -12.97
CA LEU A 70 -0.23 -4.23 -11.74
C LEU A 70 -1.40 -5.15 -11.39
N SER A 71 -1.15 -6.43 -11.24
CA SER A 71 -2.18 -7.36 -10.75
C SER A 71 -2.07 -7.52 -9.24
N VAL A 72 -3.17 -7.34 -8.51
CA VAL A 72 -3.22 -7.51 -7.05
C VAL A 72 -4.36 -8.44 -6.64
N VAL A 73 -4.21 -9.11 -5.50
CA VAL A 73 -5.32 -9.68 -4.73
C VAL A 73 -5.54 -8.86 -3.47
N LEU A 74 -6.78 -8.65 -3.07
CA LEU A 74 -7.09 -7.86 -1.88
C LEU A 74 -6.94 -8.67 -0.60
N GLY A 75 -6.42 -8.00 0.42
CA GLY A 75 -6.40 -8.46 1.80
C GLY A 75 -6.64 -7.30 2.75
N CYS A 76 -6.84 -7.64 4.01
CA CYS A 76 -7.10 -6.69 5.08
C CYS A 76 -6.16 -6.98 6.24
N ASP A 77 -5.50 -5.96 6.79
CA ASP A 77 -4.63 -6.13 7.95
C ASP A 77 -4.48 -4.81 8.73
N THR A 78 -3.72 -4.81 9.82
CA THR A 78 -3.36 -3.62 10.57
C THR A 78 -2.19 -2.91 9.90
N VAL A 79 -2.35 -1.63 9.58
CA VAL A 79 -1.31 -0.76 9.04
C VAL A 79 -0.85 0.20 10.12
N THR A 80 0.47 0.34 10.26
CA THR A 80 1.12 1.22 11.22
C THR A 80 1.96 2.24 10.48
N ILE A 81 1.75 3.52 10.77
CA ILE A 81 2.57 4.63 10.25
C ILE A 81 3.12 5.37 11.46
N GLN A 82 4.40 5.16 11.77
CA GLN A 82 5.01 5.60 13.03
C GLN A 82 4.18 5.15 14.26
N SER A 83 3.59 6.09 15.01
CA SER A 83 2.75 5.81 16.18
C SER A 83 1.26 5.64 15.85
N ILE A 84 0.85 5.82 14.59
CA ILE A 84 -0.54 5.73 14.17
C ILE A 84 -0.85 4.30 13.75
N ILE A 85 -1.85 3.68 14.39
CA ILE A 85 -2.30 2.32 14.11
C ILE A 85 -3.69 2.36 13.47
N ILE A 86 -3.79 1.89 12.24
CA ILE A 86 -5.02 1.78 11.45
C ILE A 86 -5.38 0.30 11.36
N ARG A 87 -6.48 -0.11 11.99
CA ARG A 87 -6.92 -1.51 11.97
C ARG A 87 -7.81 -1.76 10.76
N ASN A 88 -7.89 -3.02 10.33
CA ASN A 88 -8.77 -3.45 9.24
C ASN A 88 -8.59 -2.61 7.98
N GLN A 89 -7.35 -2.32 7.60
CA GLN A 89 -7.03 -1.59 6.39
C GLN A 89 -6.94 -2.57 5.23
N GLU A 90 -7.73 -2.32 4.19
CA GLU A 90 -7.66 -3.04 2.93
C GLU A 90 -6.47 -2.57 2.09
N PHE A 91 -5.77 -3.52 1.49
CA PHE A 91 -4.64 -3.24 0.62
C PHE A 91 -4.50 -4.33 -0.45
N GLY A 92 -3.82 -3.98 -1.53
CA GLY A 92 -3.45 -4.90 -2.59
C GLY A 92 -2.16 -5.65 -2.25
N LEU A 93 -2.22 -6.98 -2.33
CA LEU A 93 -1.06 -7.86 -2.37
C LEU A 93 -0.69 -8.06 -3.84
N SER A 94 0.48 -7.59 -4.27
CA SER A 94 0.88 -7.75 -5.67
C SER A 94 1.04 -9.23 -6.04
N LEU A 95 0.56 -9.59 -7.22
CA LEU A 95 0.69 -10.91 -7.84
C LEU A 95 1.67 -10.87 -9.01
N ASP A 96 1.61 -9.79 -9.79
CA ASP A 96 2.49 -9.55 -10.92
C ASP A 96 2.71 -8.04 -11.08
N GLU A 97 3.99 -7.66 -11.17
CA GLU A 97 4.46 -6.29 -11.28
C GLU A 97 5.24 -6.09 -12.59
N PRO A 98 4.99 -5.00 -13.34
CA PRO A 98 5.70 -4.75 -14.58
C PRO A 98 7.18 -4.43 -14.30
N SER A 99 8.07 -5.12 -15.01
CA SER A 99 9.53 -5.02 -14.82
C SER A 99 10.10 -3.60 -14.91
N ARG A 100 9.43 -2.66 -15.60
CA ARG A 100 9.80 -1.24 -15.60
C ARG A 100 8.55 -0.42 -15.30
N PRO A 101 8.62 0.59 -14.41
CA PRO A 101 9.81 1.10 -13.73
C PRO A 101 10.18 0.36 -12.44
N PHE A 102 9.29 -0.48 -11.89
CA PHE A 102 9.36 -0.98 -10.51
C PHE A 102 10.64 -1.73 -10.14
N TYR A 103 11.28 -2.44 -11.09
CA TYR A 103 12.55 -3.13 -10.83
C TYR A 103 13.70 -2.20 -10.39
N TYR A 104 13.66 -0.91 -10.75
CA TYR A 104 14.75 0.04 -10.48
C TYR A 104 14.38 1.08 -9.42
N LEU A 105 13.29 0.88 -8.68
CA LEU A 105 12.82 1.84 -7.69
C LEU A 105 13.33 1.47 -6.30
N ASP A 106 13.58 2.48 -5.47
CA ASP A 106 14.05 2.28 -4.09
C ASP A 106 12.90 2.08 -3.08
N PHE A 107 11.65 1.97 -3.57
CA PHE A 107 10.45 1.82 -2.75
C PHE A 107 9.71 0.54 -3.14
N ASP A 108 9.12 -0.12 -2.15
CA ASP A 108 8.43 -1.39 -2.31
C ASP A 108 7.03 -1.22 -2.90
N GLY A 109 6.28 -0.20 -2.46
CA GLY A 109 4.86 -0.07 -2.82
C GLY A 109 4.33 1.36 -2.88
N ILE A 110 3.02 1.50 -3.07
CA ILE A 110 2.33 2.79 -3.15
C ILE A 110 1.25 2.86 -2.09
N LEU A 111 1.23 3.97 -1.37
CA LEU A 111 0.15 4.36 -0.46
C LEU A 111 -0.61 5.53 -1.10
N GLY A 112 -1.78 5.21 -1.66
CA GLY A 112 -2.66 6.19 -2.25
C GLY A 112 -3.34 7.10 -1.22
N MET A 113 -3.30 8.41 -1.48
CA MET A 113 -3.83 9.49 -0.63
C MET A 113 -4.92 10.31 -1.34
N ALA A 114 -5.32 9.90 -2.55
CA ALA A 114 -6.35 10.58 -3.33
C ALA A 114 -7.77 10.34 -2.80
N TYR A 115 -8.73 11.03 -3.40
CA TYR A 115 -10.14 10.93 -3.05
C TYR A 115 -10.69 9.50 -3.29
N PRO A 116 -11.57 8.97 -2.44
CA PRO A 116 -12.09 7.59 -2.55
C PRO A 116 -12.76 7.25 -3.88
N GLY A 117 -13.24 8.24 -4.63
CA GLY A 117 -13.88 8.03 -5.93
C GLY A 117 -12.98 7.44 -7.01
N VAL A 118 -11.65 7.41 -6.81
CA VAL A 118 -10.69 6.75 -7.71
C VAL A 118 -10.09 5.46 -7.11
N ALA A 119 -10.59 5.03 -5.94
CA ALA A 119 -10.20 3.77 -5.33
C ALA A 119 -10.99 2.59 -5.94
N ILE A 120 -10.47 1.38 -5.74
CA ILE A 120 -11.27 0.16 -5.88
C ILE A 120 -12.60 0.30 -5.11
N SER A 121 -13.71 0.22 -5.84
CA SER A 121 -15.06 0.39 -5.29
C SER A 121 -15.39 -0.68 -4.23
N GLY A 122 -16.05 -0.27 -3.15
CA GLY A 122 -16.50 -1.15 -2.08
C GLY A 122 -15.52 -1.30 -0.91
N PHE A 123 -14.30 -0.76 -1.01
CA PHE A 123 -13.31 -0.84 0.06
C PHE A 123 -12.84 0.57 0.49
N PRO A 124 -12.78 0.86 1.81
CA PRO A 124 -12.35 2.16 2.28
C PRO A 124 -10.85 2.40 2.03
N THR A 125 -10.51 3.63 1.64
CA THR A 125 -9.11 4.06 1.52
C THR A 125 -8.48 4.24 2.90
N LEU A 126 -7.15 4.31 2.95
CA LEU A 126 -6.42 4.57 4.19
C LEU A 126 -6.84 5.89 4.85
N MET A 127 -7.09 6.93 4.05
CA MET A 127 -7.59 8.20 4.56
C MET A 127 -9.01 8.09 5.14
N GLN A 128 -9.89 7.26 4.57
CA GLN A 128 -11.21 7.01 5.15
C GLN A 128 -11.11 6.26 6.47
N ASN A 129 -10.29 5.23 6.56
CA ASN A 129 -10.07 4.47 7.79
C ASN A 129 -9.44 5.33 8.89
N LEU A 130 -8.51 6.22 8.55
CA LEU A 130 -7.95 7.20 9.50
C LEU A 130 -9.02 8.11 10.10
N LEU A 131 -9.97 8.58 9.28
CA LEU A 131 -11.06 9.43 9.73
C LEU A 131 -12.10 8.65 10.54
N GLN A 132 -12.49 7.46 10.07
CA GLN A 132 -13.51 6.62 10.73
C GLN A 132 -13.05 6.08 12.09
N GLN A 133 -11.74 5.90 12.27
CA GLN A 133 -11.16 5.40 13.52
C GLN A 133 -10.63 6.53 14.43
N ASP A 134 -10.99 7.79 14.15
CA ASP A 134 -10.59 8.98 14.90
C ASP A 134 -9.06 9.05 15.14
N ARG A 135 -8.27 8.67 14.12
CA ARG A 135 -6.80 8.66 14.18
C ARG A 135 -6.16 10.00 13.86
N LEU A 136 -6.94 10.96 13.37
CA LEU A 136 -6.48 12.29 13.03
C LEU A 136 -7.20 13.34 13.89
N SER A 137 -6.43 14.25 14.49
CA SER A 137 -7.01 15.39 15.22
C SER A 137 -7.76 16.37 14.31
N LYS A 138 -7.36 16.43 13.03
CA LYS A 138 -8.01 17.22 11.97
C LYS A 138 -7.96 16.42 10.67
N PRO A 139 -8.98 16.50 9.80
CA PRO A 139 -9.03 15.79 8.53
C PRO A 139 -8.13 16.44 7.46
N ILE A 140 -6.84 16.64 7.77
CA ILE A 140 -5.88 17.36 6.96
C ILE A 140 -4.53 16.63 7.02
N PHE A 141 -3.88 16.48 5.88
CA PHE A 141 -2.47 16.11 5.77
C PHE A 141 -1.74 17.14 4.91
N SER A 142 -0.42 17.23 5.05
CA SER A 142 0.42 18.12 4.23
C SER A 142 1.75 17.45 3.92
N PHE A 143 2.34 17.81 2.77
CA PHE A 143 3.69 17.42 2.41
C PHE A 143 4.62 18.63 2.53
N TYR A 144 5.80 18.40 3.08
CA TYR A 144 6.91 19.35 3.07
C TYR A 144 8.13 18.69 2.45
N PHE A 145 8.67 19.31 1.42
CA PHE A 145 9.87 18.82 0.72
C PHE A 145 11.00 19.83 0.95
N SER A 146 12.05 19.41 1.63
CA SER A 146 13.29 20.18 1.72
C SER A 146 14.05 20.13 0.41
N ARG A 147 14.78 21.20 0.09
CA ARG A 147 15.67 21.27 -1.08
C ARG A 147 17.05 20.73 -0.78
#